data_AF-A0A1I7XIS7-F1
#
_entry.id   AF-A0A1I7XIS7-F1
#
_cell.length_a   1.000
_cell.length_b   1.000
_cell.length_c   1.000
_cell.angle_alpha   90.00
_cell.angle_beta   90.00
_cell.angle_gamma   90.00
#
_symmetry.space_group_name_H-M   'P 1'
#
loop_
_entity.id
_entity.type
_entity.pdbx_description
1 polymer ?
#
loop_
_entity_poly.entity_id
_entity_poly.type
_entity_poly.pdbx_seq_one_letter_code
_entity_poly.pdbx_strand_id
1 'polypeptide(L)' 'MPPFMPVKARKRLKSNEVDTPDLDLMENLWVILVWRIKDLKSAISKSWSEVDKGVVNHLVSSVAEPIFQVINKSGSCTEN' A
#
# COMPACT_ATOMS: atom_id res chain seq x y z
N MET A 1 7.71 -2.41 17.87
CA MET A 1 6.72 -2.15 18.94
C MET A 1 6.08 -0.81 18.61
N PRO A 2 4.76 -0.69 18.39
CA PRO A 2 4.16 0.61 18.13
C PRO A 2 4.45 1.54 19.31
N PRO A 3 4.65 2.85 19.09
CA PRO A 3 4.96 3.77 20.17
C PRO A 3 3.77 3.81 21.14
N PHE A 4 3.99 3.34 22.38
CA PHE A 4 3.08 3.64 23.49
C PHE A 4 3.14 5.16 23.68
N MET A 5 2.09 5.86 23.27
CA MET A 5 1.99 7.28 23.56
C MET A 5 1.89 7.48 25.09
N PRO A 6 2.59 8.46 25.66
CA PRO A 6 2.54 8.71 27.09
C PRO A 6 1.14 9.22 27.45
N VAL A 7 0.38 8.41 28.18
CA VAL A 7 -0.89 8.80 28.78
C VAL A 7 -0.59 9.93 29.77
N LYS A 8 -0.93 11.17 29.39
CA LYS A 8 -0.83 12.36 30.24
C LYS A 8 -1.47 12.04 31.60
N ALA A 9 -0.67 12.18 32.65
CA ALA A 9 -1.03 12.14 34.08
C ALA A 9 -2.29 11.34 34.42
N ARG A 10 -2.13 10.04 34.73
CA ARG A 10 -3.21 9.21 35.30
C ARG A 10 -3.69 9.82 36.62
N LYS A 11 -4.73 10.64 36.58
CA LYS A 11 -5.68 10.67 37.69
C LYS A 11 -6.33 9.30 37.72
N ARG A 12 -6.38 8.62 38.88
CA ARG A 12 -7.22 7.43 39.06
C ARG A 12 -8.67 7.89 38.89
N LEU A 13 -9.18 7.88 37.67
CA LEU A 13 -10.58 8.10 37.40
C LEU A 13 -11.32 6.84 37.86
N LYS A 14 -12.22 7.05 38.81
CA LYS A 14 -13.14 6.01 39.27
C LYS A 14 -13.95 5.62 38.05
N SER A 15 -13.99 4.32 37.73
CA SER A 15 -14.92 3.71 36.78
C SER A 15 -16.25 4.44 36.88
N ASN A 16 -16.74 5.01 35.77
CA ASN A 16 -18.09 5.54 35.49
C ASN A 16 -18.15 6.93 34.82
N GLU A 17 -17.06 7.53 34.34
CA GLU A 17 -17.15 8.69 33.43
C GLU A 17 -17.38 8.24 31.98
N VAL A 18 -18.54 8.62 31.42
CA VAL A 18 -19.08 8.19 30.11
C VAL A 18 -18.38 8.83 28.90
N ASP A 19 -17.40 9.70 29.11
CA ASP A 19 -16.68 10.41 28.02
C ASP A 19 -15.17 10.24 28.11
N THR A 20 -14.67 8.99 28.08
CA THR A 20 -13.23 8.70 27.92
C THR A 20 -12.96 7.94 26.61
N PRO A 21 -12.74 8.65 25.49
CA PRO A 21 -12.37 8.03 24.22
C PRO A 21 -11.07 7.20 24.31
N ASP A 22 -10.18 7.57 25.24
CA ASP A 22 -8.94 6.82 25.54
C ASP A 22 -9.19 5.37 26.01
N LEU A 23 -10.41 5.06 26.49
CA LEU A 23 -10.86 3.72 26.89
C LEU A 23 -11.71 3.02 25.81
N ASP A 24 -12.01 3.70 24.70
CA ASP A 24 -12.70 3.06 23.59
C ASP A 24 -11.71 2.17 22.82
N LEU A 25 -11.90 0.86 22.98
CA LEU A 25 -11.17 -0.16 22.24
C LEU A 25 -11.29 0.05 20.73
N MET A 26 -12.41 0.62 20.27
CA MET A 26 -12.67 0.86 18.86
C MET A 26 -11.79 1.98 18.29
N GLU A 27 -11.64 3.10 19.00
CA GLU A 27 -10.74 4.18 18.58
C GLU A 27 -9.28 3.73 18.50
N ASN A 28 -8.82 2.97 19.50
CA ASN A 28 -7.48 2.37 19.49
C ASN A 28 -7.27 1.43 18.29
N LEU A 29 -8.29 0.63 17.96
CA LEU A 29 -8.26 -0.25 16.79
C LEU A 29 -8.20 0.56 15.49
N TRP A 30 -9.00 1.62 15.36
CA TRP A 30 -8.98 2.50 14.19
C TRP A 30 -7.61 3.14 13.96
N VAL A 31 -6.96 3.64 15.01
CA VAL A 31 -5.62 4.22 14.91
C VAL A 31 -4.60 3.21 14.38
N ILE A 32 -4.64 1.96 14.89
CA ILE A 32 -3.76 0.89 14.42
C ILE A 32 -4.03 0.57 12.94
N LEU A 33 -5.30 0.44 12.55
CA LEU A 33 -5.68 0.13 11.17
C LEU A 33 -5.23 1.23 10.20
N VAL A 34 -5.48 2.49 10.54
CA VAL A 34 -5.05 3.64 9.73
C VAL A 34 -3.54 3.67 9.57
N TRP A 35 -2.79 3.40 10.64
CA TRP A 35 -1.33 3.35 10.59
C TRP A 35 -0.82 2.22 9.67
N ARG A 36 -1.38 1.02 9.79
CA ARG A 36 -1.01 -0.12 8.91
C ARG A 36 -1.30 0.16 7.44
N ILE A 37 -2.42 0.80 7.14
CA ILE A 37 -2.78 1.19 5.76
C ILE A 37 -1.79 2.23 5.23
N LYS A 38 -1.39 3.22 6.04
CA LYS A 38 -0.39 4.23 5.66
C LYS A 38 0.98 3.59 5.38
N ASP A 39 1.42 2.69 6.25
CA ASP A 39 2.69 1.98 6.07
C ASP A 39 2.68 1.12 4.81
N LEU A 40 1.58 0.40 4.55
CA LEU A 40 1.41 -0.40 3.33
C LEU A 40 1.47 0.48 2.08
N LYS A 41 0.74 1.60 2.08
CA LYS A 41 0.76 2.55 0.95
C LYS A 41 2.17 3.07 0.68
N SER A 42 2.89 3.44 1.74
CA SER A 42 4.27 3.93 1.64
C SER A 42 5.22 2.85 1.09
N ALA A 43 5.10 1.62 1.59
CA ALA A 43 5.90 0.49 1.12
C ALA A 43 5.67 0.21 -0.37
N ILE A 44 4.41 0.18 -0.82
CA ILE A 44 4.06 -0.01 -2.24
C ILE A 44 4.64 1.12 -3.10
N SER A 45 4.46 2.38 -2.69
CA SER A 45 4.99 3.53 -3.45
C SER A 45 6.51 3.49 -3.56
N LYS A 46 7.21 3.13 -2.49
CA LYS A 46 8.67 2.98 -2.49
C LYS A 46 9.10 1.86 -3.43
N SER A 47 8.55 0.66 -3.28
CA SER A 47 8.87 -0.47 -4.14
C SER A 47 8.60 -0.15 -5.62
N TRP A 48 7.51 0.56 -5.93
CA TRP A 48 7.21 1.00 -7.28
C TRP A 48 8.23 2.01 -7.82
N SER A 49 8.68 2.97 -6.99
CA SER A 49 9.67 3.97 -7.41
C SER A 49 11.05 3.39 -7.71
N GLU A 50 11.35 2.22 -7.15
CA GLU A 50 12.61 1.49 -7.35
C GLU A 50 12.55 0.54 -8.57
N VAL A 51 11.38 0.35 -9.19
CA VAL A 51 11.25 -0.46 -10.41
C VAL A 51 12.03 0.20 -11.54
N ASP A 52 12.96 -0.56 -12.13
CA ASP A 52 13.74 -0.09 -13.27
C ASP A 52 12.85 0.17 -14.49
N LYS A 53 13.04 1.34 -15.11
CA LYS A 53 12.26 1.74 -16.29
C LYS A 53 12.52 0.82 -17.49
N GLY A 54 13.73 0.25 -17.59
CA GLY A 54 14.08 -0.72 -18.61
C GLY A 54 13.25 -2.00 -18.52
N VAL A 55 12.99 -2.51 -17.31
CA VAL A 55 12.11 -3.66 -17.08
C VAL A 55 10.68 -3.38 -17.54
N VAL A 56 10.14 -2.20 -17.21
CA VAL A 56 8.79 -1.79 -17.65
C VAL A 56 8.75 -1.66 -19.18
N ASN A 57 9.74 -0.99 -19.77
CA ASN A 57 9.82 -0.82 -21.23
C ASN A 57 9.97 -2.16 -21.95
N HIS A 58 10.79 -3.08 -21.42
CA HIS A 58 10.96 -4.41 -21.98
C HIS A 58 9.64 -5.20 -21.93
N LEU A 59 8.91 -5.14 -20.81
CA LEU A 59 7.60 -5.77 -20.69
C LEU A 59 6.61 -5.20 -21.72
N VAL A 60 6.56 -3.88 -21.87
CA VAL A 60 5.72 -3.24 -22.89
C VAL A 60 6.12 -3.67 -24.29
N SER A 61 7.41 -3.66 -24.61
CA SER A 61 7.94 -4.07 -25.92
C SER A 61 7.65 -5.55 -26.22
N SER A 62 7.74 -6.45 -25.24
CA SER A 62 7.45 -7.88 -25.42
C SER A 62 6.01 -8.17 -25.85
N VAL A 63 5.08 -7.23 -25.65
CA VAL A 63 3.68 -7.34 -26.10
C VAL A 63 3.45 -6.51 -27.36
N ALA A 64 3.96 -5.29 -27.40
CA ALA A 64 3.72 -4.36 -28.52
C ALA A 64 4.39 -4.84 -29.82
N GLU A 65 5.59 -5.39 -29.74
CA GLU A 65 6.36 -5.80 -30.91
C GLU A 65 5.73 -6.99 -31.65
N PRO A 66 5.32 -8.09 -30.98
CA PRO A 66 4.58 -9.16 -31.63
C PRO A 66 3.27 -8.67 -32.28
N ILE A 67 2.52 -7.79 -31.62
CA ILE A 67 1.27 -7.22 -32.18
C ILE A 67 1.57 -6.44 -33.46
N PHE A 68 2.60 -5.59 -33.44
CA PHE A 68 3.00 -4.83 -34.61
C PHE A 68 3.45 -5.73 -35.77
N GLN A 69 4.20 -6.79 -35.49
CA GLN A 69 4.61 -7.76 -36.49
C GLN A 69 3.41 -8.50 -37.10
N VAL A 70 2.45 -8.94 -36.28
CA VAL A 70 1.23 -9.63 -36.74
C VAL A 70 0.41 -8.72 -37.66
N ILE A 71 0.25 -7.44 -37.29
CA ILE A 71 -0.46 -6.46 -38.12
C ILE A 71 0.26 -6.26 -39.46
N ASN A 72 1.57 -6.03 -39.45
CA ASN A 72 2.34 -5.83 -40.68
C ASN A 72 2.39 -7.07 -41.57
N LYS A 73 2.31 -8.27 -41.00
CA LYS A 73 2.25 -9.53 -41.72
C LYS A 73 0.82 -9.96 -42.09
N SER A 74 -0.17 -9.05 -42.00
CA SER A 74 -1.59 -9.32 -42.32
C SER A 74 -2.16 -10.54 -41.58
N GLY A 75 -1.73 -10.77 -40.33
CA GLY A 75 -2.17 -11.91 -39.53
C GLY A 75 -1.38 -13.21 -39.71
N SER A 76 -0.31 -13.23 -40.52
CA SER A 76 0.55 -14.41 -40.64
C SER A 76 1.35 -14.65 -39.35
N CYS A 77 1.49 -15.92 -38.95
CA CYS A 77 2.23 -16.33 -37.75
C CYS A 77 3.65 -15.73 -37.75
N THR A 78 4.08 -15.23 -36.60
CA THR A 78 5.48 -14.89 -36.35
C THR A 78 6.24 -16.18 -36.03
N GLU A 79 7.27 -16.52 -36.81
CA GLU A 79 8.21 -17.59 -36.46
C GLU A 79 8.99 -17.18 -35.21
N ASN A 80 9.10 -18.12 -34.25
CA ASN A 80 9.95 -17.97 -33.06
C ASN A 80 11.43 -18.06 -33.41
#